data_AF-A0ABD7MAR5-F1
#
_entry.id   AF-A0ABD7MAR5-F1
#
_cell.length_a   1.000
_cell.length_b   1.000
_cell.length_c   1.000
_cell.angle_alpha   90.00
_cell.angle_beta   90.00
_cell.angle_gamma   90.00
#
_symmetry.space_group_name_H-M   'P 1'
#
loop_
_entity.id
_entity.type
_entity.pdbx_description
1 polymer ?
#
loop_
_entity_poly.entity_id
_entity_poly.type
_entity_poly.pdbx_seq_one_letter_code
_entity_poly.pdbx_strand_id
1 'polypeptide(L)'
;MGRFGLHRTGSAEYKRYLLSQAWGYRRVRWFANCRQAGQEPACQVCGITLTQAGTLDLHHVSYKGVRQDEAGRWHAREKHEDLMPLCRDHHQRLHQIMDGKREFFGWDRRRATVVIVARMIRQRQA
;
A
#
# COMPACT_ATOMS: atom_id res chain seq x y z
N MET A 1 7.31 -15.41 -16.01
CA MET A 1 6.71 -14.07 -15.79
C MET A 1 7.57 -13.30 -14.80
N GLY A 2 8.36 -12.34 -15.29
CA GLY A 2 9.30 -11.60 -14.45
C GLY A 2 8.58 -10.89 -13.32
N ARG A 3 9.08 -11.03 -12.08
CA ARG A 3 8.65 -10.20 -10.96
C ARG A 3 9.03 -8.77 -11.33
N PHE A 4 8.07 -7.98 -11.80
CA PHE A 4 8.26 -6.55 -12.05
C PHE A 4 8.90 -5.91 -10.81
N GLY A 5 9.77 -4.91 -11.01
CA GLY A 5 10.45 -4.16 -9.95
C GLY A 5 9.52 -3.31 -9.07
N LEU A 6 8.23 -3.66 -8.95
CA LEU A 6 7.19 -2.96 -8.20
C LEU A 6 7.47 -2.95 -6.70
N HIS A 7 8.26 -3.90 -6.21
CA HIS A 7 8.62 -3.99 -4.80
C HIS A 7 9.53 -2.84 -4.33
N ARG A 8 10.26 -2.20 -5.25
CA ARG A 8 11.13 -1.05 -4.94
C ARG A 8 10.40 0.24 -5.29
N THR A 9 10.16 1.05 -4.26
CA THR A 9 9.61 2.39 -4.39
C THR A 9 10.42 3.21 -5.38
N GLY A 10 9.74 3.87 -6.32
CA GLY A 10 10.37 4.76 -7.29
C GLY A 10 10.98 4.09 -8.52
N SER A 11 10.91 2.76 -8.66
CA SER A 11 11.27 2.10 -9.93
C SER A 11 10.37 2.57 -11.08
N ALA A 12 10.84 2.48 -12.33
CA ALA A 12 10.07 2.93 -13.49
C ALA A 12 8.72 2.18 -13.61
N GLU A 13 8.74 0.86 -13.46
CA GLU A 13 7.54 0.02 -13.47
C GLU A 13 6.59 0.36 -12.32
N TYR A 14 7.12 0.62 -11.12
CA TYR A 14 6.33 1.07 -9.97
C TYR A 14 5.57 2.35 -10.30
N LYS A 15 6.27 3.36 -10.84
CA LYS A 15 5.65 4.63 -11.23
C LYS A 15 4.60 4.44 -12.33
N ARG A 16 4.90 3.64 -13.36
CA ARG A 16 3.97 3.35 -14.45
C ARG A 16 2.70 2.66 -13.95
N TYR A 17 2.82 1.71 -13.03
CA TYR A 17 1.66 1.05 -12.44
C TYR A 17 0.82 2.02 -11.60
N LEU A 18 1.43 2.80 -10.73
CA LEU A 18 0.69 3.75 -9.87
C LEU A 18 0.03 4.90 -10.65
N LEU A 19 0.50 5.21 -11.85
CA LEU A 19 -0.15 6.17 -12.76
C LEU A 19 -1.23 5.52 -13.63
N SER A 20 -1.41 4.21 -13.58
CA SER A 20 -2.38 3.51 -14.43
C SER A 20 -3.83 3.68 -13.96
N GLN A 21 -4.75 3.67 -14.92
CA GLN A 21 -6.20 3.64 -14.61
C GLN A 21 -6.58 2.41 -13.79
N ALA A 22 -5.95 1.27 -14.03
CA ALA A 22 -6.19 0.04 -13.28
C ALA A 22 -5.99 0.23 -11.77
N TRP A 23 -4.90 0.90 -11.37
CA TRP A 23 -4.68 1.25 -9.97
C TRP A 23 -5.70 2.26 -9.46
N GLY A 24 -6.01 3.29 -10.24
CA GLY A 24 -7.03 4.29 -9.89
C GLY A 24 -8.38 3.64 -9.54
N TYR A 25 -8.89 2.77 -10.42
CA TYR A 25 -10.13 2.03 -10.18
C TYR A 25 -10.01 1.07 -8.99
N ARG A 26 -8.89 0.37 -8.85
CA ARG A 26 -8.65 -0.55 -7.74
C ARG A 26 -8.70 0.16 -6.39
N ARG A 27 -8.12 1.36 -6.29
CA ARG A 27 -8.08 2.18 -5.07
C ARG A 27 -9.47 2.64 -4.67
N VAL A 28 -10.25 3.19 -5.60
CA VAL A 28 -11.64 3.60 -5.36
C VAL A 28 -12.49 2.40 -4.91
N ARG A 29 -12.40 1.27 -5.63
CA ARG A 29 -13.13 0.04 -5.28
C ARG A 29 -12.76 -0.48 -3.90
N TRP A 30 -11.49 -0.38 -3.48
CA TRP A 30 -11.07 -0.84 -2.15
C TRP A 30 -11.85 -0.13 -1.04
N PHE A 31 -11.90 1.21 -1.07
CA PHE A 31 -12.60 2.00 -0.07
C PHE A 31 -14.12 1.77 -0.11
N ALA A 32 -14.69 1.68 -1.32
CA ALA A 32 -16.12 1.37 -1.47
C ALA A 32 -16.47 0.00 -0.86
N ASN A 33 -15.65 -1.03 -1.09
CA ASN A 33 -15.87 -2.35 -0.54
C ASN A 33 -15.80 -2.37 1.00
N CYS A 34 -14.89 -1.62 1.63
CA CYS A 34 -14.86 -1.50 3.09
C CYS A 34 -16.18 -0.93 3.63
N ARG A 35 -16.65 0.18 3.05
CA ARG A 35 -17.90 0.82 3.49
C ARG A 35 -19.12 -0.05 3.26
N GLN A 36 -19.17 -0.77 2.14
CA GLN A 36 -20.23 -1.76 1.88
C GLN A 36 -20.22 -2.90 2.91
N ALA A 37 -19.04 -3.27 3.42
CA ALA A 37 -18.90 -4.24 4.51
C ALA A 37 -19.13 -3.64 5.91
N GLY A 38 -19.61 -2.40 6.01
CA GLY A 38 -19.87 -1.72 7.29
C GLY A 38 -18.61 -1.25 8.01
N GLN A 39 -17.46 -1.19 7.33
CA GLN A 39 -16.19 -0.78 7.91
C GLN A 39 -15.81 0.61 7.40
N GLU A 40 -15.56 1.56 8.31
CA GLU A 40 -14.97 2.84 7.92
C GLU A 40 -13.44 2.69 7.82
N PRO A 41 -12.84 2.92 6.64
CA PRO A 41 -11.40 2.85 6.47
C PRO A 41 -10.68 3.82 7.41
N ALA A 42 -9.63 3.35 8.08
CA ALA A 42 -8.83 4.17 8.97
C ALA A 42 -7.34 3.87 8.81
N CYS A 43 -6.50 4.88 9.07
CA CYS A 43 -5.07 4.69 9.11
C CYS A 43 -4.71 3.63 10.17
N GLN A 44 -4.02 2.57 9.75
CA GLN A 44 -3.62 1.48 10.65
C GLN A 44 -2.60 1.87 11.73
N VAL A 45 -2.13 3.13 11.75
CA VAL A 45 -1.18 3.63 12.75
C VAL A 45 -1.85 4.57 13.74
N CYS A 46 -2.57 5.60 13.27
CA CYS A 46 -3.16 6.61 14.15
C CYS A 46 -4.68 6.54 14.27
N GLY A 47 -5.35 5.65 13.53
CA GLY A 47 -6.80 5.49 13.60
C GLY A 47 -7.62 6.61 12.96
N ILE A 48 -7.01 7.66 12.37
CA ILE A 48 -7.77 8.68 11.65
C ILE A 48 -8.55 8.03 10.51
N THR A 49 -9.85 8.27 10.48
CA THR A 49 -10.75 7.68 9.48
C THR A 49 -10.65 8.41 8.14
N LEU A 50 -11.08 7.75 7.07
CA LEU A 50 -11.19 8.35 5.74
C LEU A 50 -12.10 9.59 5.77
N THR A 51 -13.20 9.53 6.52
CA THR A 51 -14.11 10.67 6.68
C THR A 51 -13.43 11.86 7.37
N GLN A 52 -12.63 11.63 8.41
CA GLN A 52 -11.90 12.69 9.11
C GLN A 52 -10.74 13.27 8.28
N ALA A 53 -10.00 12.42 7.56
CA ALA A 53 -8.82 12.83 6.81
C ALA A 53 -9.15 13.39 5.41
N GLY A 54 -10.36 13.16 4.90
CA GLY A 54 -10.76 13.44 3.51
C GLY A 54 -10.14 12.49 2.48
N THR A 55 -8.96 11.93 2.75
CA THR A 55 -8.29 10.91 1.94
C THR A 55 -7.38 10.02 2.78
N LEU A 56 -7.15 8.79 2.30
CA LEU A 56 -6.13 7.89 2.80
C LEU A 56 -5.34 7.32 1.61
N ASP A 57 -4.06 7.07 1.83
CA ASP A 57 -3.23 6.32 0.91
C ASP A 57 -3.45 4.81 1.12
N LEU A 58 -3.35 4.02 0.04
CA LEU A 58 -3.27 2.56 0.12
C LEU A 58 -1.84 2.12 -0.13
N HIS A 59 -1.22 1.57 0.90
CA HIS A 59 0.10 0.97 0.82
C HIS A 59 -0.02 -0.48 0.36
N HIS A 60 0.69 -0.84 -0.72
CA HIS A 60 0.83 -2.23 -1.13
C HIS A 60 1.69 -2.99 -0.12
N VAL A 61 1.12 -4.00 0.54
CA VAL A 61 1.94 -4.97 1.30
C VAL A 61 2.43 -6.11 0.39
N SER A 62 1.82 -6.26 -0.78
CA SER A 62 2.17 -7.27 -1.78
C SER A 62 1.75 -6.80 -3.18
N TYR A 63 2.61 -7.04 -4.18
CA TYR A 63 2.32 -6.81 -5.59
C TYR A 63 1.91 -8.10 -6.33
N LYS A 64 1.66 -9.21 -5.61
CA LYS A 64 1.38 -10.52 -6.21
C LYS A 64 0.13 -10.53 -7.10
N GLY A 65 -0.79 -9.58 -6.97
CA GLY A 65 -1.96 -9.46 -7.85
C GLY A 65 -1.78 -8.51 -9.04
N VAL A 66 -0.66 -7.78 -9.12
CA VAL A 66 -0.41 -6.85 -10.23
C VAL A 66 0.14 -7.62 -11.43
N ARG A 67 -0.52 -7.46 -12.58
CA ARG A 67 -0.12 -8.10 -13.84
C ARG A 67 -0.13 -7.08 -14.96
N GLN A 68 0.61 -7.40 -16.01
CA GLN A 68 0.52 -6.72 -17.30
C GLN A 68 0.14 -7.78 -18.33
N ASP A 69 -0.80 -7.46 -19.24
CA ASP A 69 -1.10 -8.35 -20.36
C ASP A 69 -0.12 -8.14 -21.53
N GLU A 70 -0.24 -8.95 -22.57
CA GLU A 70 0.63 -8.92 -23.76
C GLU A 70 0.59 -7.58 -24.49
N ALA A 71 -0.52 -6.84 -24.38
CA ALA A 71 -0.67 -5.50 -24.94
C ALA A 71 -0.11 -4.40 -24.02
N GLY A 72 0.51 -4.76 -22.90
CA GLY A 72 1.11 -3.82 -21.98
C GLY A 72 0.11 -3.14 -21.03
N ARG A 73 -1.15 -3.59 -20.94
CA ARG A 73 -2.14 -3.00 -20.03
C ARG A 73 -1.99 -3.56 -18.63
N TRP A 74 -2.09 -2.68 -17.63
CA TRP A 74 -2.04 -3.06 -16.22
C TRP A 74 -3.35 -3.68 -15.75
N HIS A 75 -3.25 -4.72 -14.92
CA HIS A 75 -4.35 -5.38 -14.25
C HIS A 75 -4.10 -5.38 -12.74
N ALA A 76 -4.96 -4.67 -12.01
CA ALA A 76 -4.90 -4.53 -10.56
C ALA A 76 -5.76 -5.62 -9.87
N ARG A 77 -5.21 -6.84 -9.76
CA ARG A 77 -5.88 -8.00 -9.13
C ARG A 77 -5.38 -8.28 -7.72
N GLU A 78 -4.83 -7.30 -7.04
CA GLU A 78 -4.42 -7.41 -5.64
C GLU A 78 -5.63 -7.77 -4.78
N LYS A 79 -5.44 -8.76 -3.89
CA LYS A 79 -6.45 -9.11 -2.90
C LYS A 79 -6.73 -7.92 -1.98
N HIS A 80 -7.83 -7.96 -1.23
CA HIS A 80 -8.17 -6.84 -0.36
C HIS A 80 -7.08 -6.64 0.72
N GLU A 81 -6.57 -7.73 1.27
CA GLU A 81 -5.51 -7.80 2.28
C GLU A 81 -4.09 -7.58 1.75
N ASP A 82 -3.91 -7.38 0.43
CA ASP A 82 -2.65 -6.97 -0.18
C ASP A 82 -2.44 -5.45 -0.13
N LEU A 83 -3.44 -4.71 0.38
CA LEU A 83 -3.42 -3.25 0.54
C LEU A 83 -3.70 -2.88 2.00
N MET A 84 -3.08 -1.80 2.47
CA MET A 84 -3.21 -1.30 3.84
C MET A 84 -3.50 0.21 3.83
N PRO A 85 -4.59 0.69 4.45
CA PRO A 85 -4.90 2.11 4.52
C PRO A 85 -4.00 2.84 5.52
N LEU A 86 -3.40 3.95 5.10
CA LEU A 86 -2.57 4.82 5.94
C LEU A 86 -2.86 6.28 5.61
N CYS A 87 -2.76 7.17 6.60
CA CYS A 87 -2.72 8.60 6.28
C CYS A 87 -1.38 8.92 5.60
N ARG A 88 -1.33 10.07 4.90
CA ARG A 88 -0.17 10.49 4.11
C ARG A 88 1.14 10.43 4.91
N ASP A 89 1.13 10.96 6.13
CA ASP A 89 2.33 11.07 6.96
C ASP A 89 2.87 9.69 7.36
N HIS A 90 1.99 8.81 7.84
CA HIS A 90 2.39 7.46 8.23
C HIS A 90 2.79 6.59 7.02
N HIS A 91 2.16 6.82 5.86
CA HIS A 91 2.55 6.15 4.63
C HIS A 91 3.95 6.55 4.17
N GLN A 92 4.25 7.85 4.15
CA GLN A 92 5.59 8.36 3.84
C GLN A 92 6.61 7.86 4.85
N ARG A 93 6.29 7.89 6.16
CA ARG A 93 7.19 7.41 7.21
C ARG A 93 7.50 5.93 7.07
N LEU A 94 6.50 5.11 6.72
CA LEU A 94 6.69 3.69 6.44
C LEU A 94 7.73 3.51 5.32
N HIS A 95 7.56 4.22 4.21
CA HIS A 95 8.48 4.15 3.07
C HIS A 95 9.90 4.62 3.43
N GLN A 96 10.04 5.72 4.17
CA GLN A 96 11.35 6.18 4.67
C GLN A 96 12.07 5.10 5.47
N ILE A 97 11.34 4.36 6.32
CA ILE A 97 11.93 3.29 7.14
C ILE A 97 12.26 2.08 6.27
N MET A 98 11.30 1.62 5.45
CA MET A 98 11.41 0.40 4.65
C MET A 98 12.50 0.51 3.58
N ASP A 99 12.55 1.64 2.87
CA ASP A 99 13.48 1.85 1.75
C ASP A 99 14.82 2.43 2.23
N GLY A 100 14.84 3.15 3.36
CA GLY A 100 16.04 3.82 3.88
C GLY A 100 16.92 2.97 4.79
N LYS A 101 16.41 1.87 5.37
CA LYS A 101 17.19 1.06 6.31
C LYS A 101 17.57 -0.30 5.73
N ARG A 102 18.88 -0.59 5.76
CA ARG A 102 19.46 -1.86 5.31
C ARG A 102 18.88 -3.08 6.04
N GLU A 103 18.38 -2.92 7.26
CA GLU A 103 17.77 -4.00 8.06
C GLU A 103 16.55 -4.64 7.36
N PHE A 104 15.84 -3.90 6.50
CA PHE A 104 14.69 -4.40 5.75
C PHE A 104 15.05 -4.86 4.32
N PHE A 105 16.32 -4.81 3.93
CA PHE A 105 16.71 -5.22 2.58
C PHE A 105 16.50 -6.73 2.42
N GLY A 106 15.83 -7.12 1.34
CA GLY A 106 15.49 -8.52 1.05
C GLY A 106 14.34 -9.09 1.89
N TRP A 107 13.77 -8.33 2.83
CA TRP A 107 12.58 -8.78 3.56
C TRP A 107 11.38 -8.89 2.62
N ASP A 108 10.51 -9.86 2.90
CA ASP A 108 9.18 -9.87 2.32
C ASP A 108 8.44 -8.57 2.72
N ARG A 109 7.86 -7.89 1.72
CA ARG A 109 7.24 -6.57 1.90
C ARG A 109 6.10 -6.59 2.92
N ARG A 110 5.35 -7.69 3.02
CA ARG A 110 4.27 -7.83 4.02
C ARG A 110 4.86 -7.91 5.41
N ARG A 111 5.89 -8.75 5.60
CA ARG A 111 6.60 -8.85 6.89
C ARG A 111 7.20 -7.52 7.31
N ALA A 112 7.91 -6.84 6.40
CA ALA A 112 8.51 -5.53 6.67
C ALA A 112 7.43 -4.50 7.05
N THR A 113 6.33 -4.44 6.29
CA THR A 113 5.21 -3.52 6.58
C THR A 113 4.66 -3.72 7.99
N VAL A 114 4.31 -4.96 8.34
CA VAL A 114 3.68 -5.26 9.64
C VAL A 114 4.60 -4.86 10.80
N VAL A 115 5.89 -5.18 10.71
CA VAL A 115 6.87 -4.82 11.77
C VAL A 115 7.04 -3.30 11.89
N ILE A 116 7.14 -2.60 10.76
CA ILE A 116 7.29 -1.14 10.75
C ILE A 116 6.03 -0.45 11.31
N VAL A 117 4.84 -0.88 10.89
CA VAL A 117 3.56 -0.37 11.40
C VAL A 117 3.41 -0.62 12.90
N ALA A 118 3.69 -1.85 13.37
CA ALA A 118 3.66 -2.17 14.79
C ALA A 118 4.65 -1.31 15.61
N ARG A 119 5.83 -1.00 15.05
CA ARG A 119 6.77 -0.06 15.66
C ARG A 119 6.20 1.35 15.73
N MET A 120 5.61 1.86 14.64
CA MET A 120 5.03 3.20 14.61
C MET A 120 3.86 3.35 15.59
N ILE A 121 3.02 2.32 15.75
CA ILE A 121 1.93 2.31 16.74
C ILE A 121 2.50 2.45 18.15
N ARG A 122 3.49 1.64 18.52
CA ARG A 122 4.12 1.70 19.85
C ARG A 122 4.74 3.06 20.13
N GLN A 123 5.38 3.67 19.15
CA GLN A 123 6.01 4.99 19.28
C GLN A 123 5.00 6.14 19.47
N ARG A 124 3.72 5.94 19.14
CA ARG A 124 2.66 6.91 19.40
C ARG A 124 2.02 6.79 20.78
N GLN A 125 2.20 5.63 21.42
CA GLN A 125 1.61 5.32 22.73
C GLN A 125 2.58 5.58 23.89
N ALA A 126 3.87 5.75 23.58
CA ALA A 126 4.91 6.19 24.50
C ALA A 126 5.00 7.72 24.51
#